data_AF-A0A842XW60-F1
#
_entry.id   AF-A0A842XW60-F1
#
_cell.length_a   1.000
_cell.length_b   1.000
_cell.length_c   1.000
_cell.angle_alpha   90.00
_cell.angle_beta   90.00
_cell.angle_gamma   90.00
#
_symmetry.space_group_name_H-M   'P 1'
#
loop_
_entity.id
_entity.type
_entity.pdbx_description
1 polymer ?
#
loop_
_entity_poly.entity_id
_entity_poly.type
_entity_poly.pdbx_seq_one_letter_code
_entity_poly.pdbx_strand_id
1 'polypeptide(L)'
;MFLPRNILEEKLRNMLTEDIGQGDVTTALIVPADSTAEAEIISKEAGVIAGMEEAKILVESLGLKAKILVPDGEKIKAKIILMKISG
;
A
#
# COMPACT_ATOMS: atom_id res chain seq x y z
N MET A 1 13.95 2.79 14.84
CA MET A 1 13.03 3.28 15.89
C MET A 1 11.76 2.46 15.75
N PHE A 2 11.32 1.76 16.80
CA PHE A 2 10.11 0.95 16.74
C PHE A 2 8.89 1.84 17.01
N LEU A 3 7.99 1.95 16.04
CA LEU A 3 6.68 2.57 16.22
C LEU A 3 5.64 1.46 16.46
N PRO A 4 4.83 1.54 17.51
CA PRO A 4 3.74 0.59 17.71
C PRO A 4 2.79 0.56 16.51
N ARG A 5 2.45 -0.64 16.02
CA ARG A 5 1.61 -0.84 14.83
C ARG A 5 0.31 -0.04 14.90
N ASN A 6 -0.35 -0.01 16.06
CA ASN A 6 -1.62 0.70 16.26
C ASN A 6 -1.49 2.21 16.03
N ILE A 7 -0.43 2.84 16.54
CA ILE A 7 -0.18 4.28 16.37
C ILE A 7 0.08 4.60 14.89
N LEU A 8 0.85 3.72 14.23
CA LEU A 8 1.16 3.88 12.82
C LEU A 8 -0.09 3.68 11.94
N GLU A 9 -0.87 2.63 12.20
CA GLU A 9 -2.11 2.36 11.48
C GLU A 9 -3.12 3.50 11.62
N GLU A 10 -3.30 4.05 12.82
CA GLU A 10 -4.18 5.20 13.05
C GLU A 10 -3.74 6.40 12.21
N LYS A 11 -2.44 6.72 12.19
CA LYS A 11 -1.91 7.82 11.38
C LYS A 11 -2.12 7.60 9.88
N LEU A 12 -1.90 6.39 9.39
CA LEU A 12 -2.10 6.04 7.98
C LEU A 12 -3.58 6.12 7.58
N ARG A 13 -4.49 5.67 8.45
CA ARG A 13 -5.94 5.80 8.23
C ARG A 13 -6.39 7.25 8.21
N ASN A 14 -5.81 8.11 9.04
CA ASN A 14 -6.12 9.54 9.02
C ASN A 14 -5.69 10.19 7.69
N MET A 15 -4.51 9.85 7.17
CA MET A 15 -4.06 10.30 5.84
C MET A 15 -4.99 9.81 4.73
N LEU A 16 -5.42 8.54 4.78
CA LEU A 16 -6.37 8.01 3.81
C LEU A 16 -7.74 8.69 3.90
N THR A 17 -8.20 9.02 5.10
CA THR A 17 -9.47 9.73 5.32
C THR A 17 -9.42 11.14 4.75
N GLU A 18 -8.29 11.83 4.92
CA GLU A 18 -8.04 13.14 4.30
C GLU A 18 -8.10 13.06 2.77
N ASP A 19 -7.51 12.03 2.16
CA ASP A 19 -7.48 11.84 0.70
C ASP A 19 -8.85 11.46 0.12
N ILE A 20 -9.58 10.54 0.77
CA ILE A 20 -10.89 10.06 0.28
C ILE A 20 -11.99 11.12 0.43
N GLY A 21 -11.98 11.91 1.50
CA GLY A 21 -13.06 12.86 1.79
C GLY A 21 -14.44 12.19 1.87
N GLN A 22 -15.31 12.45 0.90
CA GLN A 22 -16.66 11.86 0.84
C GLN A 22 -16.73 10.50 0.12
N GLY A 23 -15.64 10.08 -0.54
CA GLY A 23 -15.59 8.85 -1.33
C GLY A 23 -14.89 9.04 -2.68
N ASP A 24 -14.48 7.93 -3.29
CA ASP A 24 -13.94 7.90 -4.66
C ASP A 24 -15.08 7.70 -5.67
N VAL A 25 -15.64 8.82 -6.15
CA VAL A 25 -16.76 8.84 -7.10
C VAL A 25 -16.38 8.21 -8.44
N THR A 26 -15.13 8.36 -8.89
CA THR A 26 -14.70 7.83 -10.19
C THR A 26 -14.74 6.31 -10.15
N THR A 27 -14.12 5.71 -9.13
CA THR A 27 -14.10 4.26 -8.95
C THR A 27 -15.50 3.69 -8.74
N ALA A 28 -16.32 4.34 -7.91
CA ALA A 28 -17.70 3.89 -7.63
C ALA A 28 -18.61 3.85 -8.89
N LEU A 29 -18.31 4.65 -9.91
CA LEU A 29 -19.10 4.70 -11.15
C LEU A 29 -18.65 3.68 -12.22
N ILE A 30 -17.38 3.24 -12.18
CA ILE A 30 -16.78 2.45 -13.27
C ILE A 30 -16.34 1.04 -12.86
N VAL A 31 -16.12 0.80 -11.57
CA VAL A 31 -15.67 -0.49 -11.05
C VAL A 31 -16.82 -1.20 -10.33
N PRO A 32 -17.23 -2.41 -10.76
CA PRO A 32 -18.23 -3.21 -10.04
C PRO A 32 -17.78 -3.49 -8.60
N ALA A 33 -18.72 -3.42 -7.64
CA ALA A 33 -18.43 -3.54 -6.21
C ALA A 33 -17.91 -4.93 -5.79
N ASP A 34 -18.15 -5.96 -6.59
CA ASP A 34 -17.70 -7.34 -6.40
C ASP A 34 -16.40 -7.67 -7.16
N SER A 35 -15.75 -6.66 -7.76
CA SER A 35 -14.49 -6.84 -8.47
C SER A 35 -13.37 -7.21 -7.51
N THR A 36 -12.59 -8.24 -7.87
CA THR A 36 -11.32 -8.58 -7.23
C THR A 36 -10.17 -8.27 -8.19
N ALA A 37 -9.03 -7.86 -7.66
CA ALA A 37 -7.84 -7.56 -8.45
C ALA A 37 -6.55 -8.04 -7.79
N GLU A 38 -5.52 -8.21 -8.61
CA GLU A 38 -4.14 -8.34 -8.16
C GLU A 38 -3.36 -7.10 -8.61
N ALA A 39 -2.53 -6.56 -7.72
CA ALA A 39 -1.73 -5.37 -7.97
C ALA A 39 -0.28 -5.57 -7.56
N GLU A 40 0.62 -4.84 -8.22
CA GLU A 40 2.05 -4.87 -7.98
C GLU A 40 2.57 -3.44 -7.77
N ILE A 41 3.33 -3.22 -6.70
CA ILE A 41 4.10 -1.98 -6.51
C ILE A 41 5.45 -2.19 -7.20
N ILE A 42 5.74 -1.38 -8.21
CA ILE A 42 6.94 -1.52 -9.06
C ILE A 42 7.80 -0.27 -8.97
N SER A 43 9.10 -0.44 -8.76
CA SER A 43 10.04 0.68 -8.81
C SER A 43 10.16 1.23 -10.24
N LYS A 44 10.05 2.55 -10.39
CA LYS A 44 10.29 3.21 -11.67
C LYS A 44 11.76 3.59 -11.86
N GLU A 45 12.51 3.70 -10.77
CA GLU A 45 13.90 4.15 -10.74
C GLU A 45 14.72 3.31 -9.75
N ALA A 46 16.04 3.48 -9.78
CA ALA A 46 16.93 2.87 -8.80
C ALA A 46 16.90 3.66 -7.48
N GLY A 47 17.13 2.97 -6.36
CA GLY A 47 17.07 3.62 -5.05
C GLY A 47 17.29 2.65 -3.89
N VAL A 48 17.01 3.14 -2.68
CA VAL A 48 16.96 2.33 -1.46
C VAL A 48 15.51 2.30 -0.98
N ILE A 49 14.99 1.11 -0.70
CA ILE A 49 13.61 0.94 -0.25
C ILE A 49 13.46 1.37 1.21
N ALA A 50 12.38 2.08 1.50
CA ALA A 50 11.91 2.41 2.84
C ALA A 50 10.39 2.56 2.82
N GLY A 51 9.71 2.19 3.90
CA GLY A 51 8.26 2.35 4.03
C GLY A 51 7.43 1.11 3.70
N MET A 52 8.05 -0.06 3.50
CA MET A 52 7.31 -1.28 3.11
C MET A 52 6.44 -1.81 4.25
N GLU A 53 6.83 -1.61 5.50
CA GLU A 53 6.03 -2.00 6.67
C GLU A 53 4.77 -1.14 6.76
N GLU A 54 4.90 0.18 6.60
CA GLU A 54 3.81 1.15 6.56
C GLU A 54 2.81 0.83 5.45
N ALA A 55 3.32 0.60 4.23
CA ALA A 55 2.50 0.24 3.08
C ALA A 55 1.73 -1.07 3.34
N LYS A 56 2.39 -2.08 3.91
CA LYS A 56 1.76 -3.36 4.27
C LYS A 56 0.68 -3.17 5.32
N ILE A 57 0.95 -2.40 6.38
CA ILE A 57 0.00 -2.13 7.45
C ILE A 57 -1.25 -1.46 6.88
N LEU A 58 -1.10 -0.43 6.05
CA LEU A 58 -2.25 0.26 5.43
C LEU A 58 -3.09 -0.70 4.60
N VAL A 59 -2.47 -1.51 3.73
CA VAL A 59 -3.19 -2.46 2.87
C VAL A 59 -3.93 -3.51 3.70
N GLU A 60 -3.27 -4.12 4.69
CA GLU A 60 -3.91 -5.10 5.59
C GLU A 60 -5.05 -4.46 6.41
N SER A 61 -4.92 -3.19 6.79
CA SER A 61 -5.95 -2.45 7.53
C SER A 61 -7.25 -2.29 6.75
N LEU A 62 -7.19 -2.36 5.41
CA LEU A 62 -8.35 -2.32 4.51
C LEU A 62 -8.92 -3.72 4.22
N GLY A 63 -8.41 -4.77 4.88
CA GLY A 63 -8.84 -6.15 4.68
C GLY A 63 -8.23 -6.85 3.46
N LEU A 64 -7.25 -6.21 2.81
CA LEU A 64 -6.55 -6.76 1.65
C LEU A 64 -5.33 -7.59 2.06
N LYS A 65 -4.85 -8.45 1.15
CA LYS A 65 -3.62 -9.23 1.37
C LYS A 65 -2.43 -8.50 0.77
N ALA A 66 -1.33 -8.41 1.53
CA ALA A 66 -0.08 -7.81 1.07
C ALA A 66 1.11 -8.75 1.30
N LYS A 67 1.95 -8.90 0.27
CA LYS A 67 3.21 -9.64 0.32
C LYS A 67 4.37 -8.73 -0.09
N ILE A 68 5.22 -8.40 0.88
CA ILE A 68 6.50 -7.72 0.64
C ILE A 68 7.43 -8.71 -0.07
N LEU A 69 8.03 -8.28 -1.17
CA LEU A 69 9.07 -9.02 -1.92
C LEU A 69 10.46 -8.44 -1.68
N VAL A 70 10.54 -7.12 -1.44
CA VAL A 70 11.79 -6.41 -1.18
C VAL A 70 11.68 -5.67 0.16
N PRO A 71 12.48 -6.00 1.17
CA PRO A 71 12.44 -5.33 2.47
C PRO A 71 13.07 -3.93 2.44
N ASP A 72 12.77 -3.15 3.48
CA ASP A 72 13.40 -1.87 3.73
C ASP A 72 14.92 -1.99 3.88
N GLY A 73 15.64 -0.98 3.39
CA GLY A 73 17.10 -0.93 3.37
C GLY A 73 17.73 -1.57 2.13
N GLU A 74 16.97 -2.30 1.31
CA GLU A 74 17.50 -2.93 0.10
C GLU A 74 17.73 -1.91 -1.03
N LYS A 75 18.87 -2.05 -1.73
CA LYS A 75 19.19 -1.28 -2.94
C LYS A 75 18.60 -1.97 -4.16
N ILE A 76 17.80 -1.24 -4.92
CA ILE A 76 17.11 -1.75 -6.11
C ILE A 76 17.48 -0.96 -7.37
N LYS A 77 17.20 -1.58 -8.52
CA LYS A 77 17.17 -0.91 -9.82
C LYS A 77 15.72 -0.56 -10.20
N ALA A 78 15.54 0.11 -11.34
CA ALA A 78 14.23 0.28 -11.94
C ALA A 78 13.60 -1.08 -12.33
N LYS A 79 12.26 -1.12 -12.38
CA LYS A 79 11.41 -2.25 -12.78
C LYS A 79 11.48 -3.46 -11.85
N ILE A 80 11.71 -3.24 -10.56
CA ILE A 80 11.66 -4.27 -9.54
C ILE A 80 10.29 -4.27 -8.87
N ILE A 81 9.69 -5.44 -8.71
CA ILE A 81 8.43 -5.62 -7.99
C ILE A 81 8.74 -5.64 -6.49
N LEU A 82 8.20 -4.68 -5.75
CA LEU A 82 8.46 -4.46 -4.33
C LEU A 82 7.45 -5.18 -3.44
N MET A 83 6.19 -5.15 -3.85
CA MET A 83 5.07 -5.72 -3.09
C MET A 83 3.99 -6.22 -4.06
N LYS A 84 3.34 -7.33 -3.69
CA LYS A 84 2.10 -7.79 -4.32
C LYS A 84 0.92 -7.58 -3.39
N ILE A 85 -0.21 -7.17 -3.95
CA ILE A 85 -1.46 -6.93 -3.23
C ILE A 85 -2.57 -7.75 -3.92
N SER A 86 -3.47 -8.33 -3.15
CA SER A 86 -4.68 -8.96 -3.70
C SER A 86 -5.89 -8.83 -2.78
N GLY A 87 -7.06 -8.77 -3.40
CA GLY A 87 -8.36 -8.69 -2.73
C GLY A 87 -9.47 -8.25 -3.67
#